data_AF-A0A3P6EC66-F1
#
_entry.id   AF-A0A3P6EC66-F1
#
_cell.length_a   1.000
_cell.length_b   1.000
_cell.length_c   1.000
_cell.angle_alpha   90.00
_cell.angle_beta   90.00
_cell.angle_gamma   90.00
#
_symmetry.space_group_name_H-M   'P 1'
#
loop_
_entity.id
_entity.type
_entity.pdbx_description
1 polymer ?
#
loop_
_entity_poly.entity_id
_entity_poly.type
_entity_poly.pdbx_seq_one_letter_code
_entity_poly.pdbx_strand_id
1 'polypeptide(L)' 'MPGDKFPGPDGFTSEFFKEACPVIGEDVTVAVQSFFQKGFLPKGVNSTILALIPKKRRQR' A
#
# COMPACT_ATOMS: atom_id res chain seq x y z
N MET A 1 18.85 -2.15 11.66
CA MET A 1 17.86 -3.23 11.55
C MET A 1 17.16 -3.08 10.21
N PRO A 2 17.02 -4.14 9.41
CA PRO A 2 16.13 -4.06 8.26
C PRO A 2 14.71 -3.85 8.80
N GLY A 3 13.96 -2.86 8.28
CA GLY A 3 12.51 -2.87 8.43
C GLY A 3 11.82 -1.93 9.44
N ASP A 4 12.50 -1.01 10.12
CA ASP A 4 11.87 -0.08 11.10
C ASP A 4 10.96 1.01 10.46
N LYS A 5 10.24 0.69 9.39
CA LYS A 5 9.17 1.54 8.85
C LYS A 5 7.89 1.21 9.61
N PHE A 6 7.30 2.25 10.21
CA PHE A 6 6.00 2.14 10.88
C PHE A 6 4.97 1.47 9.94
N PRO A 7 4.16 0.52 10.44
CA PRO A 7 3.16 -0.14 9.63
C PRO A 7 2.18 0.87 9.03
N GLY A 8 1.54 0.47 7.93
CA GLY A 8 0.42 1.23 7.41
C GLY A 8 -0.69 1.36 8.47
N PRO A 9 -1.70 2.20 8.22
CA PRO A 9 -2.88 2.30 9.08
C PRO A 9 -3.67 0.98 9.20
N ASP A 10 -3.37 0.01 8.34
CA ASP A 10 -3.86 -1.36 8.35
C ASP A 10 -3.06 -2.31 9.27
N GLY A 11 -1.95 -1.85 9.84
CA GLY A 11 -1.11 -2.63 10.73
C GLY A 11 -0.06 -3.51 10.02
N PHE A 12 0.02 -3.47 8.69
CA PHE A 12 0.98 -4.27 7.94
C PHE A 12 2.19 -3.46 7.49
N THR A 13 3.38 -4.07 7.54
CA THR A 13 4.63 -3.45 7.06
C THR A 13 4.87 -3.81 5.60
N SER A 14 5.77 -3.07 4.94
CA SER A 14 6.19 -3.43 3.59
C SER A 14 6.87 -4.81 3.50
N GLU A 15 7.40 -5.31 4.63
CA GLU A 15 8.06 -6.62 4.68
C GLU A 15 7.05 -7.76 4.68
N PHE A 16 5.94 -7.61 5.41
CA PHE A 16 4.83 -8.57 5.36
C PHE A 16 4.40 -8.87 3.92
N PHE A 17 4.21 -7.85 3.09
CA PHE A 17 3.79 -8.05 1.69
C PHE A 17 4.87 -8.67 0.80
N LYS A 18 6.16 -8.44 1.10
CA LYS A 18 7.26 -9.10 0.40
C LYS A 18 7.31 -10.59 0.74
N GLU A 19 7.19 -10.93 2.02
CA GLU A 19 7.16 -12.32 2.49
C GLU A 19 5.90 -13.06 2.05
N ALA A 20 4.76 -12.37 1.95
CA ALA A 20 3.51 -12.93 1.47
C ALA A 20 3.45 -13.09 -0.06
N CYS A 21 4.41 -12.54 -0.82
CA CYS A 21 4.42 -12.55 -2.28
C CYS A 21 4.25 -13.96 -2.91
N PRO A 22 4.85 -15.05 -2.39
CA PRO A 22 4.60 -16.40 -2.91
C PRO A 22 3.16 -16.87 -2.75
N VAL A 23 2.39 -16.28 -1.82
CA VAL A 23 0.99 -16.63 -1.56
C VAL A 23 0.04 -15.75 -2.37
N ILE A 24 0.28 -14.44 -2.43
CA ILE A 24 -0.65 -13.48 -3.06
C ILE A 24 -0.25 -13.05 -4.49
N GLY A 25 0.97 -13.38 -4.93
CA GLY A 25 1.57 -12.80 -6.14
C GLY A 25 0.85 -13.20 -7.44
N GLU A 26 0.35 -14.43 -7.50
CA GLU A 26 -0.41 -14.92 -8.66
C GLU A 26 -1.74 -14.17 -8.79
N ASP A 27 -2.50 -14.07 -7.69
CA ASP A 27 -3.77 -13.35 -7.65
C ASP A 27 -3.61 -11.86 -8.00
N VAL A 28 -2.57 -11.22 -7.46
CA VAL A 28 -2.25 -9.81 -7.78
C VAL A 28 -1.93 -9.65 -9.27
N THR A 29 -1.20 -10.59 -9.87
CA THR A 29 -0.86 -10.56 -11.30
C THR A 29 -2.11 -10.69 -12.17
N VAL A 30 -2.99 -11.65 -11.86
CA VAL A 30 -4.26 -11.86 -12.58
C VAL A 30 -5.17 -10.65 -12.46
N ALA A 31 -5.24 -10.03 -11.28
CA ALA A 31 -6.02 -8.82 -11.06
C ALA A 31 -5.53 -7.65 -11.91
N VAL A 32 -4.21 -7.42 -11.96
CA VAL A 32 -3.59 -6.37 -12.78
C VAL A 32 -3.84 -6.62 -14.27
N GLN A 33 -3.65 -7.85 -14.77
CA GLN A 33 -3.95 -8.19 -16.15
C GLN A 33 -5.42 -7.96 -16.50
N SER A 34 -6.33 -8.38 -15.61
CA SER A 34 -7.77 -8.19 -15.78
C SER A 34 -8.16 -6.71 -15.83
N PHE A 35 -7.55 -5.86 -15.01
CA PHE A 35 -7.74 -4.42 -15.07
C PHE A 35 -7.39 -3.86 -16.44
N PHE A 36 -6.23 -4.22 -17.00
CA PHE A 36 -5.81 -3.73 -18.33
C PHE A 36 -6.63 -4.31 -19.49
N GLN A 37 -7.10 -5.55 -19.38
CA GLN A 37 -7.93 -6.17 -20.41
C GLN A 37 -9.36 -5.64 -20.41
N LYS A 38 -9.94 -5.37 -19.23
CA LYS A 38 -11.37 -5.03 -19.08
C LYS A 38 -11.61 -3.53 -18.83
N GLY A 39 -10.56 -2.77 -18.50
CA GLY A 39 -10.67 -1.36 -18.14
C GLY A 39 -11.39 -1.10 -16.82
N PHE A 40 -11.57 -2.12 -15.98
CA PHE A 40 -12.31 -2.03 -14.73
C PHE A 40 -11.39 -2.13 -13.52
N LEU A 41 -11.32 -1.06 -12.73
CA LEU A 41 -10.62 -1.04 -11.44
C LEU A 41 -11.64 -1.19 -10.30
N PRO A 42 -11.51 -2.21 -9.44
CA PRO A 42 -12.37 -2.34 -8.27
C PRO A 42 -12.30 -1.11 -7.36
N LYS A 43 -13.44 -0.73 -6.77
CA LYS A 43 -13.51 0.38 -5.83
C LYS A 43 -12.56 0.14 -4.66
N GLY A 44 -11.77 1.15 -4.30
CA GLY A 44 -10.85 1.10 -3.16
C GLY A 44 -9.40 0.75 -3.51
N VAL A 45 -9.12 0.22 -4.71
CA VAL A 45 -7.73 -0.12 -5.10
C VAL A 45 -6.84 1.12 -5.19
N ASN A 46 -7.40 2.27 -5.56
CA ASN A 46 -6.68 3.55 -5.62
C ASN A 46 -6.85 4.40 -4.34
N SER A 47 -7.45 3.87 -3.28
CA SER A 47 -7.58 4.58 -2.02
C SER A 47 -6.20 4.86 -1.43
N THR A 48 -5.93 6.12 -1.10
CA THR A 48 -4.66 6.56 -0.52
C THR A 48 -4.91 7.14 0.86
N ILE A 49 -4.04 6.82 1.82
CA ILE A 49 -4.13 7.37 3.18
C ILE A 49 -3.20 8.56 3.32
N LEU A 50 -3.76 9.70 3.73
CA LEU A 50 -3.02 10.93 3.94
C LEU A 50 -2.61 11.06 5.41
N ALA A 51 -1.29 11.08 5.66
CA ALA A 51 -0.75 11.42 6.97
C ALA A 51 -0.44 12.92 7.02
N LEU A 52 -1.23 13.68 7.78
CA LEU A 52 -0.98 15.11 8.00
C LEU A 52 0.09 15.30 9.07
N ILE A 53 1.22 15.90 8.70
CA ILE A 53 2.30 16.21 9.64
C ILE A 53 2.12 17.66 10.15
N PRO A 54 1.97 17.88 11.47
CA PRO A 54 1.81 19.22 12.02
C PRO A 54 3.00 20.13 11.69
N LYS A 55 2.71 21.30 11.11
CA LYS A 55 3.76 22.30 10.84
C LYS A 55 4.10 23.02 12.13
N LYS A 56 5.38 22.99 12.53
CA LYS A 56 5.85 23.84 13.64
C LYS A 56 5.64 25.31 13.27
N ARG A 57 5.01 26.08 14.16
CA ARG A 57 4.96 27.54 14.01
C ARG A 57 6.40 28.08 14.10
N ARG A 58 6.79 28.97 13.19
CA ARG A 58 8.01 29.77 13.36
C ARG A 58 7.84 30.59 14.64
N GLN A 59 8.60 30.29 15.68
CA GLN A 59 8.80 31.24 16.77
C GLN A 59 9.49 32.48 16.16
N ARG A 60 8.84 33.63 16.28
CA ARG A 60 9.47 34.94 16.08
C ARG A 60 10.15 35.35 17.38
#